data_AF-A0A7X7MNG0-F1
#
_entry.id   AF-A0A7X7MNG0-F1
#
_cell.length_a   1.000
_cell.length_b   1.000
_cell.length_c   1.000
_cell.angle_alpha   90.00
_cell.angle_beta   90.00
_cell.angle_gamma   90.00
#
_symmetry.space_group_name_H-M   'P 1'
#
loop_
_entity.id
_entity.type
_entity.pdbx_description
1 polymer ?
#
loop_
_entity_poly.entity_id
_entity_poly.type
_entity_poly.pdbx_seq_one_letter_code
_entity_poly.pdbx_strand_id
1 'polypeptide(L)'
;MSRRRHGTGWLAPSVRSGQVAVFLLIALTALVFVLLFIVDLHSIVQRKNQAQNAGDAAALAAARWQGATLNLMGELNLLHVLALANGQPAAVDAITNMQARLCFTGPMTALFAAQIAAKNNRMYVDPDMTDLLREHADTIRTQYGAVFNGEHYFPEPWSGAWPQIADMLDQVVADGIAAGPDNAQFFLDPSAGHILMRKAFYEAVAGQNWCWFYLYARGLLEAYSSFRDWPALPDAGASDYSDAEIFGIGLSPMTARLETFFPASELEARFHEAGFSAVSAAQFADTNVMQRYETWYFYNPAEWSEWQLIKPDGEESFPVTGTVRPEYDRAGADAVVRVYATVERTTPGDGDGRRSDKVVWSAAAKPFGYLEEGSERRPATDASYFALPAFRDVRLIPTDAASGSENNTSDIEWVRHVRSHLRPYLETGPQSTACRYCLALATWENAAFRQTGVDWLDLYHQNCRVPSPGGNRRGGGARRGH
;
A
#
# COMPACT_ATOMS: atom_id res chain seq x y z
N MET A 1 41.18 -91.18 -38.52
CA MET A 1 39.96 -91.56 -39.27
C MET A 1 38.78 -90.80 -38.67
N SER A 2 38.05 -90.04 -39.51
CA SER A 2 36.70 -89.46 -39.26
C SER A 2 36.62 -88.34 -38.18
N ARG A 3 36.05 -87.14 -38.38
CA ARG A 3 35.14 -86.59 -39.39
C ARG A 3 35.15 -85.05 -39.28
N ARG A 4 35.03 -84.37 -40.43
CA ARG A 4 34.77 -82.92 -40.60
C ARG A 4 33.53 -82.43 -39.83
N ARG A 5 33.53 -81.15 -39.44
CA ARG A 5 32.41 -80.23 -39.69
C ARG A 5 32.88 -78.78 -39.83
N HIS A 6 32.72 -78.25 -41.03
CA HIS A 6 32.62 -76.80 -41.29
C HIS A 6 31.32 -76.29 -40.67
N GLY A 7 31.38 -75.12 -40.04
CA GLY A 7 30.23 -74.31 -39.67
C GLY A 7 30.51 -72.85 -40.02
N THR A 8 30.12 -72.45 -41.23
CA THR A 8 29.86 -71.06 -41.61
C THR A 8 28.69 -70.53 -40.79
N GLY A 9 28.88 -69.40 -40.10
CA GLY A 9 27.88 -68.80 -39.22
C GLY A 9 27.99 -67.27 -39.21
N TRP A 10 27.41 -66.64 -40.23
CA TRP A 10 26.59 -65.43 -40.17
C TRP A 10 27.17 -64.18 -39.47
N LEU A 11 27.38 -63.14 -40.29
CA LEU A 11 27.42 -61.72 -39.89
C LEU A 11 26.26 -61.42 -38.92
N ALA A 12 26.59 -61.05 -37.68
CA ALA A 12 25.62 -60.46 -36.76
C ALA A 12 25.28 -59.02 -37.22
N PRO A 13 23.99 -58.64 -37.31
CA PRO A 13 23.60 -57.27 -37.64
C PRO A 13 23.90 -56.29 -36.50
N SER A 14 24.01 -55.03 -36.91
CA SER A 14 24.48 -53.85 -36.19
C SER A 14 23.87 -53.61 -34.80
N VAL A 15 24.72 -53.66 -33.76
CA VAL A 15 24.43 -53.14 -32.40
C VAL A 15 24.44 -51.60 -32.35
N ARG A 16 24.85 -50.92 -33.43
CA ARG A 16 24.97 -49.45 -33.50
C ARG A 16 23.67 -48.70 -33.84
N SER A 17 22.66 -49.32 -34.48
CA SER A 17 21.45 -48.57 -34.88
C SER A 17 20.49 -48.27 -33.71
N GLY A 18 20.41 -49.17 -32.72
CA GLY A 18 19.59 -48.99 -31.52
C GLY A 18 20.09 -47.87 -30.61
N GLN A 19 21.41 -47.72 -30.46
CA GLN A 19 22.00 -46.62 -29.69
C GLN A 19 21.81 -45.25 -30.35
N VAL A 20 21.86 -45.18 -31.68
CA VAL A 20 21.59 -43.95 -32.42
C VAL A 20 20.11 -43.54 -32.29
N ALA A 21 19.18 -44.51 -32.35
CA ALA A 21 17.77 -44.24 -32.15
C ALA A 21 17.45 -43.71 -30.74
N VAL A 22 18.06 -44.29 -29.70
CA VAL A 22 17.90 -43.81 -28.31
C VAL A 22 18.50 -42.41 -28.14
N PHE A 23 19.69 -42.17 -28.69
CA PHE A 23 20.31 -40.85 -28.63
C PHE A 23 19.48 -39.76 -29.33
N LEU A 24 18.95 -40.05 -30.53
CA LEU A 24 18.06 -39.14 -31.24
C LEU A 24 16.77 -38.87 -30.47
N LEU A 25 16.19 -39.89 -29.82
CA LEU A 25 14.98 -39.73 -29.00
C LEU A 25 15.25 -38.85 -27.77
N ILE A 26 16.38 -39.06 -27.08
CA ILE A 26 16.80 -38.20 -25.96
C ILE A 26 17.05 -36.77 -26.45
N ALA A 27 17.76 -36.59 -27.56
CA ALA A 27 18.05 -35.27 -28.13
C ALA A 27 16.78 -34.52 -28.54
N LEU A 28 15.83 -35.21 -29.18
CA LEU A 28 14.52 -34.65 -29.54
C LEU A 28 13.73 -34.26 -28.29
N THR A 29 13.73 -35.12 -27.27
CA THR A 29 13.03 -34.86 -26.00
C THR A 29 13.63 -33.66 -25.27
N ALA A 30 14.96 -33.56 -25.21
CA ALA A 30 15.67 -32.42 -24.66
C ALA A 30 15.36 -31.12 -25.43
N LEU A 31 15.30 -31.19 -26.77
CA LEU A 31 14.99 -30.03 -27.60
C LEU A 31 13.54 -29.55 -27.39
N VAL A 32 12.57 -30.48 -27.29
CA VAL A 32 11.19 -30.15 -26.94
C VAL A 32 11.11 -29.50 -25.55
N PHE A 33 11.82 -30.04 -24.56
CA PHE A 33 11.85 -29.47 -23.21
C PHE A 33 12.45 -28.05 -23.20
N VAL A 34 13.55 -27.84 -23.92
CA VAL A 34 14.16 -26.50 -24.08
C VAL A 34 13.19 -25.53 -24.76
N LEU A 35 12.46 -25.96 -25.78
CA LEU A 35 11.46 -25.13 -26.45
C LEU A 35 10.31 -24.75 -25.51
N LEU A 36 9.75 -25.71 -24.76
CA LEU A 36 8.72 -25.44 -23.76
C LEU A 36 9.22 -24.49 -22.66
N PHE A 37 10.46 -24.68 -22.20
CA PHE A 37 11.08 -23.78 -21.22
C PHE A 37 11.24 -22.36 -21.75
N ILE A 38 11.63 -22.18 -23.01
CA ILE A 38 11.73 -20.86 -23.66
C ILE A 38 10.36 -20.18 -23.75
N VAL A 39 9.30 -20.93 -24.10
CA VAL A 39 7.93 -20.42 -24.16
C VAL A 39 7.45 -19.97 -22.77
N ASP A 40 7.72 -20.76 -21.73
CA ASP A 40 7.37 -20.41 -20.36
C ASP A 40 8.13 -19.17 -19.90
N LEU A 41 9.44 -19.09 -20.16
CA LEU A 41 10.25 -17.91 -19.83
C LEU A 41 9.72 -16.65 -20.52
N HIS A 42 9.41 -16.73 -21.81
CA HIS A 42 8.85 -15.61 -22.55
C HIS A 42 7.50 -15.16 -21.98
N SER A 43 6.62 -16.12 -21.67
CA SER A 43 5.30 -15.86 -21.09
C SER A 43 5.41 -15.19 -19.72
N ILE A 44 6.34 -15.65 -18.87
CA ILE A 44 6.61 -15.04 -17.56
C ILE A 44 7.12 -13.61 -17.71
N VAL A 45 8.08 -13.36 -18.60
CA VAL A 45 8.65 -12.02 -18.81
C VAL A 45 7.59 -11.06 -19.36
N GLN A 46 6.80 -11.50 -20.35
CA GLN A 46 5.71 -10.70 -20.90
C GLN A 46 4.68 -10.34 -19.82
N ARG A 47 4.28 -11.31 -18.99
CA ARG A 47 3.31 -11.11 -17.92
C ARG A 47 3.85 -10.21 -16.81
N LYS A 48 5.15 -10.28 -16.50
CA LYS A 48 5.81 -9.32 -15.58
C LYS A 48 5.77 -7.90 -16.11
N ASN A 49 6.16 -7.68 -17.37
CA ASN A 49 6.09 -6.34 -17.97
C ASN A 49 4.65 -5.80 -18.01
N GLN A 50 3.68 -6.68 -18.27
CA GLN A 50 2.27 -6.32 -18.27
C GLN A 50 1.78 -5.92 -16.87
N ALA A 51 2.12 -6.72 -15.84
CA ALA A 51 1.77 -6.42 -14.45
C ALA A 51 2.42 -5.11 -13.97
N GLN A 52 3.68 -4.87 -14.35
CA GLN A 52 4.37 -3.61 -14.08
C GLN A 52 3.63 -2.42 -14.67
N ASN A 53 3.40 -2.42 -15.98
CA ASN A 53 2.68 -1.33 -16.65
C ASN A 53 1.28 -1.10 -16.06
N ALA A 54 0.60 -2.18 -15.65
CA ALA A 54 -0.73 -2.09 -15.06
C ALA A 54 -0.72 -1.44 -13.68
N GLY A 55 0.16 -1.90 -12.77
CA GLY A 55 0.26 -1.33 -11.43
C GLY A 55 0.76 0.11 -11.46
N ASP A 56 1.77 0.42 -12.28
CA ASP A 56 2.29 1.78 -12.44
C ASP A 56 1.20 2.74 -12.96
N ALA A 57 0.44 2.31 -13.98
CA ALA A 57 -0.66 3.09 -14.52
C ALA A 57 -1.78 3.29 -13.49
N ALA A 58 -2.09 2.27 -12.69
CA ALA A 58 -3.13 2.34 -11.67
C ALA A 58 -2.75 3.27 -10.52
N ALA A 59 -1.52 3.17 -9.99
CA ALA A 59 -1.00 4.07 -8.97
C ALA A 59 -0.99 5.52 -9.47
N LEU A 60 -0.46 5.77 -10.68
CA LEU A 60 -0.46 7.12 -11.28
C LEU A 60 -1.87 7.67 -11.51
N ALA A 61 -2.84 6.83 -11.88
CA ALA A 61 -4.22 7.25 -12.07
C ALA A 61 -4.87 7.67 -10.74
N ALA A 62 -4.67 6.89 -9.67
CA ALA A 62 -5.15 7.23 -8.33
C ALA A 62 -4.50 8.53 -7.81
N ALA A 63 -3.17 8.63 -7.87
CA ALA A 63 -2.43 9.80 -7.39
C ALA A 63 -2.78 11.09 -8.15
N ARG A 64 -3.17 10.97 -9.43
CA ARG A 64 -3.69 12.11 -10.21
C ARG A 64 -5.02 12.62 -9.68
N TRP A 65 -5.92 11.73 -9.29
CA TRP A 65 -7.17 12.13 -8.65
C TRP A 65 -6.94 12.71 -7.25
N GLN A 66 -6.03 12.15 -6.45
CA GLN A 66 -5.62 12.77 -5.19
C GLN A 66 -5.13 14.21 -5.39
N GLY A 67 -4.24 14.46 -6.36
CA GLY A 67 -3.76 15.80 -6.68
C GLY A 67 -4.85 16.76 -7.17
N ALA A 68 -5.78 16.27 -8.01
CA ALA A 68 -6.91 17.06 -8.48
C ALA A 68 -7.87 17.42 -7.33
N THR A 69 -8.17 16.47 -6.44
CA THR A 69 -8.98 16.70 -5.24
C THR A 69 -8.31 17.70 -4.30
N LEU A 70 -7.01 17.59 -4.05
CA LEU A 70 -6.26 18.54 -3.24
C LEU A 70 -6.33 19.97 -3.78
N ASN A 71 -6.23 20.14 -5.11
CA ASN A 71 -6.39 21.45 -5.73
C ASN A 71 -7.82 21.99 -5.56
N LEU A 72 -8.84 21.16 -5.81
CA LEU A 72 -10.23 21.55 -5.62
C LEU A 72 -10.53 21.93 -4.16
N MET A 73 -9.96 21.21 -3.20
CA MET A 73 -10.05 21.55 -1.77
C MET A 73 -9.44 22.91 -1.48
N GLY A 74 -8.27 23.22 -2.06
CA GLY A 74 -7.63 24.52 -1.96
C GLY A 74 -8.45 25.65 -2.61
N GLU A 75 -9.02 25.41 -3.79
CA GLU A 75 -9.94 26.36 -4.44
C GLU A 75 -11.18 26.62 -3.57
N LEU A 76 -11.77 25.56 -2.99
CA LEU A 76 -12.91 25.69 -2.09
C LEU A 76 -12.57 26.44 -0.80
N ASN A 77 -11.37 26.27 -0.25
CA ASN A 77 -10.90 27.08 0.87
C ASN A 77 -10.90 28.57 0.52
N LEU A 78 -10.39 28.95 -0.66
CA LEU A 78 -10.40 30.34 -1.14
C LEU A 78 -11.83 30.84 -1.42
N LEU A 79 -12.67 30.02 -2.07
CA LEU A 79 -14.07 30.36 -2.31
C LEU A 79 -14.87 30.53 -1.00
N HIS A 80 -14.54 29.75 0.04
CA HIS A 80 -15.12 29.91 1.37
C HIS A 80 -14.79 31.29 1.94
N VAL A 81 -13.52 31.71 1.89
CA VAL A 81 -13.11 33.07 2.30
C VAL A 81 -13.89 34.14 1.51
N LEU A 82 -14.02 33.97 0.19
CA LEU A 82 -14.77 34.91 -0.66
C LEU A 82 -16.26 34.96 -0.31
N ALA A 83 -16.88 33.81 -0.02
CA ALA A 83 -18.28 33.74 0.39
C ALA A 83 -18.54 34.48 1.70
N LEU A 84 -17.62 34.35 2.67
CA LEU A 84 -17.67 35.11 3.92
C LEU A 84 -17.51 36.62 3.68
N ALA A 85 -16.53 37.02 2.86
CA ALA A 85 -16.28 38.43 2.53
C ALA A 85 -17.49 39.09 1.85
N ASN A 86 -18.26 38.32 1.09
CA ASN A 86 -19.47 38.80 0.42
C ASN A 86 -20.75 38.61 1.26
N GLY A 87 -20.65 38.14 2.51
CA GLY A 87 -21.80 37.95 3.39
C GLY A 87 -22.80 36.89 2.89
N GLN A 88 -22.31 35.79 2.31
CA GLN A 88 -23.11 34.73 1.70
C GLN A 88 -23.13 33.44 2.56
N PRO A 89 -23.90 33.39 3.67
CA PRO A 89 -23.90 32.24 4.59
C PRO A 89 -24.34 30.93 3.92
N ALA A 90 -25.31 30.96 3.01
CA ALA A 90 -25.74 29.76 2.30
C ALA A 90 -24.63 29.17 1.40
N ALA A 91 -23.74 30.01 0.86
CA ALA A 91 -22.58 29.55 0.09
C ALA A 91 -21.52 28.95 1.01
N VAL A 92 -21.30 29.53 2.19
CA VAL A 92 -20.40 28.99 3.22
C VAL A 92 -20.81 27.58 3.66
N ASP A 93 -22.09 27.37 3.97
CA ASP A 93 -22.61 26.06 4.37
C ASP A 93 -22.44 25.02 3.24
N ALA A 94 -22.76 25.42 2.00
CA ALA A 94 -22.62 24.56 0.84
C ALA A 94 -21.16 24.18 0.56
N ILE A 95 -20.24 25.15 0.64
CA ILE A 95 -18.80 24.93 0.44
C ILE A 95 -18.25 24.00 1.52
N THR A 96 -18.55 24.25 2.79
CA THR A 96 -18.08 23.40 3.90
C THR A 96 -18.58 21.97 3.76
N ASN A 97 -19.84 21.78 3.34
CA ASN A 97 -20.38 20.45 3.06
C ASN A 97 -19.71 19.77 1.85
N MET A 98 -19.43 20.52 0.79
CA MET A 98 -18.69 20.01 -0.38
C MET A 98 -17.27 19.60 -0.01
N GLN A 99 -16.57 20.38 0.81
CA GLN A 99 -15.23 20.05 1.29
C GLN A 99 -15.22 18.75 2.12
N ALA A 100 -16.16 18.60 3.06
CA ALA A 100 -16.29 17.37 3.85
C ALA A 100 -16.51 16.14 2.97
N ARG A 101 -17.37 16.26 1.94
CA ARG A 101 -17.63 15.18 0.98
C ARG A 101 -16.41 14.87 0.13
N LEU A 102 -15.64 15.87 -0.28
CA LEU A 102 -14.48 15.70 -1.17
C LEU A 102 -13.34 14.91 -0.53
N CYS A 103 -13.17 14.97 0.78
CA CYS A 103 -12.25 14.09 1.51
C CYS A 103 -12.57 12.59 1.31
N PHE A 104 -13.78 12.24 0.89
CA PHE A 104 -14.18 10.84 0.64
C PHE A 104 -14.45 10.55 -0.83
N THR A 105 -15.14 11.44 -1.54
CA THR A 105 -15.51 11.23 -2.95
C THR A 105 -14.29 11.32 -3.88
N GLY A 106 -13.31 12.17 -3.55
CA GLY A 106 -12.04 12.26 -4.28
C GLY A 106 -11.26 10.94 -4.24
N PRO A 107 -10.96 10.41 -3.04
CA PRO A 107 -10.33 9.09 -2.91
C PRO A 107 -11.11 7.92 -3.51
N MET A 108 -12.45 7.91 -3.42
CA MET A 108 -13.26 6.89 -4.12
C MET A 108 -13.11 6.99 -5.65
N THR A 109 -13.05 8.20 -6.20
CA THR A 109 -12.79 8.42 -7.62
C THR A 109 -11.38 7.95 -8.01
N ALA A 110 -10.39 8.17 -7.13
CA ALA A 110 -9.03 7.66 -7.30
C ALA A 110 -9.01 6.12 -7.35
N LEU A 111 -9.74 5.45 -6.46
CA LEU A 111 -9.87 3.99 -6.47
C LEU A 111 -10.50 3.47 -7.76
N PHE A 112 -11.59 4.11 -8.20
CA PHE A 112 -12.25 3.76 -9.47
C PHE A 112 -11.32 3.94 -10.67
N ALA A 113 -10.57 5.04 -10.73
CA ALA A 113 -9.62 5.31 -11.80
C ALA A 113 -8.47 4.29 -11.83
N ALA A 114 -7.98 3.84 -10.67
CA ALA A 114 -7.01 2.76 -10.58
C ALA A 114 -7.54 1.46 -11.22
N GLN A 115 -8.83 1.13 -11.00
CA GLN A 115 -9.45 -0.05 -11.62
C GLN A 115 -9.48 0.05 -13.14
N ILE A 116 -9.88 1.21 -13.69
CA ILE A 116 -9.91 1.43 -15.14
C ILE A 116 -8.51 1.26 -15.73
N ALA A 117 -7.50 1.87 -15.11
CA ALA A 117 -6.12 1.80 -15.57
C ALA A 117 -5.57 0.37 -15.55
N ALA A 118 -5.82 -0.40 -14.48
CA ALA A 118 -5.41 -1.79 -14.39
C ALA A 118 -6.11 -2.69 -15.43
N LYS A 119 -7.44 -2.56 -15.57
CA LYS A 119 -8.25 -3.33 -16.53
C LYS A 119 -7.87 -3.02 -17.97
N ASN A 120 -7.57 -1.75 -18.30
CA ASN A 120 -7.06 -1.35 -19.62
C ASN A 120 -5.69 -1.97 -19.94
N ASN A 121 -4.89 -2.28 -18.92
CA ASN A 121 -3.64 -3.03 -19.05
C ASN A 121 -3.85 -4.56 -18.94
N ARG A 122 -5.09 -5.03 -19.11
CA ARG A 122 -5.54 -6.43 -19.07
C ARG A 122 -5.17 -7.16 -17.78
N MET A 123 -5.21 -6.45 -16.65
CA MET A 123 -5.36 -7.11 -15.35
C MET A 123 -6.80 -7.56 -15.19
N TYR A 124 -6.96 -8.75 -14.62
CA TYR A 124 -8.27 -9.32 -14.36
C TYR A 124 -8.69 -9.04 -12.93
N VAL A 125 -9.99 -9.16 -12.69
CA VAL A 125 -10.56 -9.03 -11.36
C VAL A 125 -9.97 -10.11 -10.45
N ASP A 126 -9.54 -9.70 -9.27
CA ASP A 126 -9.20 -10.57 -8.16
C ASP A 126 -10.46 -10.76 -7.29
N PRO A 127 -11.07 -11.95 -7.29
CA PRO A 127 -12.30 -12.21 -6.54
C PRO A 127 -12.10 -12.01 -5.04
N ASP A 128 -10.97 -12.44 -4.50
CA ASP A 128 -10.70 -12.36 -3.07
C ASP A 128 -10.59 -10.88 -2.64
N MET A 129 -9.92 -10.03 -3.45
CA MET A 129 -9.86 -8.58 -3.19
C MET A 129 -11.22 -7.92 -3.30
N THR A 130 -12.02 -8.37 -4.27
CA THR A 130 -13.37 -7.87 -4.49
C THR A 130 -14.26 -8.19 -3.30
N ASP A 131 -14.17 -9.41 -2.77
CA ASP A 131 -14.91 -9.85 -1.59
C ASP A 131 -14.46 -9.08 -0.34
N LEU A 132 -13.15 -8.85 -0.16
CA LEU A 132 -12.62 -8.05 0.95
C LEU A 132 -13.21 -6.63 0.97
N LEU A 133 -13.22 -5.93 -0.17
CA LEU A 133 -13.78 -4.57 -0.23
C LEU A 133 -15.31 -4.57 -0.12
N ARG A 134 -15.99 -5.63 -0.56
CA ARG A 134 -17.44 -5.80 -0.33
C ARG A 134 -17.76 -5.97 1.15
N GLU A 135 -17.04 -6.86 1.84
CA GLU A 135 -17.14 -7.06 3.28
C GLU A 135 -16.86 -5.75 4.04
N HIS A 136 -15.92 -4.95 3.55
CA HIS A 136 -15.63 -3.63 4.12
C HIS A 136 -16.78 -2.63 3.92
N ALA A 137 -17.39 -2.57 2.73
CA ALA A 137 -18.57 -1.74 2.49
C ALA A 137 -19.73 -2.10 3.43
N ASP A 138 -19.97 -3.40 3.65
CA ASP A 138 -20.96 -3.87 4.62
C ASP A 138 -20.58 -3.52 6.07
N THR A 139 -19.28 -3.54 6.39
CA THR A 139 -18.77 -3.11 7.70
C THR A 139 -19.03 -1.63 7.94
N ILE A 140 -18.75 -0.75 6.96
CA ILE A 140 -19.07 0.68 7.05
C ILE A 140 -20.58 0.86 7.29
N ARG A 141 -21.41 0.17 6.50
CA ARG A 141 -22.87 0.27 6.57
C ARG A 141 -23.44 -0.17 7.91
N THR A 142 -22.89 -1.23 8.51
CA THR A 142 -23.46 -1.87 9.70
C THR A 142 -22.82 -1.44 11.02
N GLN A 143 -21.53 -1.11 11.00
CA GLN A 143 -20.75 -0.82 12.22
C GLN A 143 -20.43 0.67 12.36
N TYR A 144 -20.10 1.40 11.29
CA TYR A 144 -19.62 2.79 11.45
C TYR A 144 -20.75 3.72 11.87
N GLY A 145 -21.96 3.48 11.34
CA GLY A 145 -23.17 4.17 11.75
C GLY A 145 -23.80 3.66 13.03
N ALA A 146 -23.24 2.63 13.69
CA ALA A 146 -23.82 2.08 14.91
C ALA A 146 -23.84 3.14 16.03
N VAL A 147 -24.93 3.17 16.81
CA VAL A 147 -25.11 4.14 17.90
C VAL A 147 -24.98 3.41 19.22
N PHE A 148 -24.04 3.85 20.06
CA PHE A 148 -23.85 3.37 21.41
C PHE A 148 -24.05 4.52 22.40
N ASN A 149 -24.96 4.34 23.36
CA ASN A 149 -25.32 5.37 24.35
C ASN A 149 -25.76 6.72 23.76
N GLY A 150 -26.33 6.72 22.54
CA GLY A 150 -26.81 7.93 21.88
C GLY A 150 -25.75 8.66 21.04
N GLU A 151 -24.51 8.17 21.01
CA GLU A 151 -23.44 8.67 20.14
C GLU A 151 -23.11 7.65 19.06
N HIS A 152 -22.76 8.14 17.86
CA HIS A 152 -22.27 7.27 16.80
C HIS A 152 -20.91 6.70 17.18
N TYR A 153 -20.68 5.43 16.86
CA TYR A 153 -19.40 4.75 17.07
C TYR A 153 -18.26 5.49 16.38
N PHE A 154 -18.49 5.94 15.13
CA PHE A 154 -17.67 6.93 14.46
C PHE A 154 -18.49 8.17 14.12
N PRO A 155 -18.06 9.39 14.53
CA PRO A 155 -18.74 10.62 14.19
C PRO A 155 -18.89 10.78 12.67
N GLU A 156 -20.10 11.04 12.18
CA GLU A 156 -20.30 11.26 10.74
C GLU A 156 -19.71 12.60 10.30
N PRO A 157 -18.89 12.65 9.22
CA PRO A 157 -18.38 13.90 8.67
C PRO A 157 -19.48 14.82 8.11
N TRP A 158 -20.58 14.23 7.63
CA TRP A 158 -21.85 14.90 7.32
C TRP A 158 -23.01 13.94 7.55
N SER A 159 -24.22 14.47 7.71
CA SER A 159 -25.40 13.62 7.95
C SER A 159 -25.59 12.57 6.84
N GLY A 160 -25.61 11.29 7.24
CA GLY A 160 -25.75 10.15 6.35
C GLY A 160 -24.47 9.82 5.57
N ALA A 161 -23.30 10.21 6.06
CA ALA A 161 -22.02 9.97 5.39
C ALA A 161 -21.73 8.48 5.22
N TRP A 162 -21.84 7.67 6.28
CA TRP A 162 -21.41 6.27 6.23
C TRP A 162 -22.19 5.42 5.21
N PRO A 163 -23.53 5.48 5.15
CA PRO A 163 -24.27 4.81 4.09
C PRO A 163 -23.87 5.27 2.68
N GLN A 164 -23.68 6.58 2.48
CA GLN A 164 -23.27 7.12 1.17
C GLN A 164 -21.87 6.64 0.76
N ILE A 165 -20.93 6.57 1.71
CA ILE A 165 -19.58 6.05 1.47
C ILE A 165 -19.62 4.56 1.13
N ALA A 166 -20.39 3.77 1.89
CA ALA A 166 -20.59 2.35 1.59
C ALA A 166 -21.17 2.13 0.18
N ASP A 167 -22.17 2.93 -0.20
CA ASP A 167 -22.80 2.84 -1.53
C ASP A 167 -21.82 3.23 -2.66
N MET A 168 -20.91 4.18 -2.44
CA MET A 168 -19.85 4.52 -3.39
C MET A 168 -18.85 3.37 -3.53
N LEU A 169 -18.41 2.77 -2.43
CA LEU A 169 -17.49 1.64 -2.46
C LEU A 169 -18.13 0.43 -3.15
N ASP A 170 -19.39 0.12 -2.85
CA ASP A 170 -20.14 -0.95 -3.51
C ASP A 170 -20.23 -0.77 -5.03
N GLN A 171 -20.40 0.48 -5.50
CA GLN A 171 -20.38 0.76 -6.94
C GLN A 171 -19.03 0.45 -7.58
N VAL A 172 -17.92 0.77 -6.91
CA VAL A 172 -16.58 0.43 -7.42
C VAL A 172 -16.36 -1.09 -7.40
N VAL A 173 -16.83 -1.77 -6.35
CA VAL A 173 -16.71 -3.22 -6.16
C VAL A 173 -17.61 -4.01 -7.11
N ALA A 174 -18.75 -3.46 -7.55
CA ALA A 174 -19.70 -4.12 -8.46
C ALA A 174 -19.04 -4.54 -9.79
N ASP A 175 -18.09 -3.76 -10.29
CA ASP A 175 -17.33 -4.07 -11.51
C ASP A 175 -16.10 -4.97 -11.26
N GLY A 176 -15.85 -5.36 -10.01
CA GLY A 176 -14.71 -6.16 -9.57
C GLY A 176 -13.41 -5.37 -9.43
N ILE A 177 -12.57 -5.78 -8.48
CA ILE A 177 -11.30 -5.13 -8.13
C ILE A 177 -10.15 -5.83 -8.84
N ALA A 178 -9.43 -5.10 -9.70
CA ALA A 178 -8.23 -5.57 -10.41
C ALA A 178 -6.94 -4.96 -9.85
N ALA A 179 -7.05 -3.79 -9.20
CA ALA A 179 -5.98 -3.06 -8.54
C ALA A 179 -6.35 -2.88 -7.07
N GLY A 180 -5.70 -3.63 -6.18
CA GLY A 180 -5.93 -3.53 -4.74
C GLY A 180 -5.24 -2.29 -4.15
N PRO A 181 -5.91 -1.53 -3.25
CA PRO A 181 -5.27 -0.44 -2.51
C PRO A 181 -4.41 -1.03 -1.37
N ASP A 182 -3.10 -0.99 -1.55
CA ASP A 182 -2.11 -1.66 -0.66
C ASP A 182 -1.76 -0.84 0.59
N ASN A 183 -2.00 0.46 0.57
CA ASN A 183 -1.81 1.38 1.69
C ASN A 183 -3.13 1.82 2.35
N ALA A 184 -4.21 1.06 2.16
CA ALA A 184 -5.46 1.36 2.86
C ALA A 184 -5.24 1.27 4.38
N GLN A 185 -5.92 2.14 5.12
CA GLN A 185 -5.89 2.16 6.58
C GLN A 185 -7.33 2.22 7.05
N PHE A 186 -7.89 1.07 7.40
CA PHE A 186 -9.27 1.04 7.81
C PHE A 186 -9.39 1.45 9.28
N PHE A 187 -10.43 2.20 9.64
CA PHE A 187 -10.62 2.78 10.97
C PHE A 187 -10.73 1.73 12.08
N LEU A 188 -11.25 0.55 11.74
CA LEU A 188 -11.31 -0.60 12.65
C LEU A 188 -10.01 -1.39 12.72
N ASP A 189 -9.01 -1.09 11.89
CA ASP A 189 -7.73 -1.76 12.01
C ASP A 189 -7.09 -1.34 13.36
N PRO A 190 -6.59 -2.32 14.14
CA PRO A 190 -6.01 -1.98 15.44
C PRO A 190 -4.75 -1.11 15.26
N SER A 191 -4.46 -0.24 16.23
CA SER A 191 -3.27 0.61 16.13
C SER A 191 -1.97 -0.21 16.08
N ALA A 192 -0.96 0.34 15.40
CA ALA A 192 0.37 -0.26 15.38
C ALA A 192 0.97 -0.28 16.81
N GLY A 193 1.82 -1.28 17.09
CA GLY A 193 2.52 -1.38 18.39
C GLY A 193 2.58 -2.78 18.97
N HIS A 194 1.78 -3.71 18.45
CA HIS A 194 1.81 -5.12 18.86
C HIS A 194 2.66 -5.96 17.90
N ILE A 195 3.51 -6.85 18.42
CA ILE A 195 4.39 -7.67 17.56
C ILE A 195 3.60 -8.62 16.64
N LEU A 196 2.47 -9.16 17.12
CA LEU A 196 1.54 -9.95 16.31
C LEU A 196 0.89 -9.16 15.17
N MET A 197 1.01 -7.83 15.16
CA MET A 197 0.57 -6.97 14.05
C MET A 197 1.70 -6.62 13.09
N ARG A 198 2.90 -7.19 13.30
CA ARG A 198 4.03 -6.99 12.38
C ARG A 198 4.15 -8.20 11.47
N LYS A 199 3.89 -8.04 10.18
CA LYS A 199 4.07 -9.11 9.19
C LYS A 199 5.49 -9.70 9.20
N ALA A 200 6.49 -8.86 9.44
CA ALA A 200 7.89 -9.28 9.56
C ALA A 200 8.15 -10.34 10.66
N PHE A 201 7.34 -10.37 11.73
CA PHE A 201 7.39 -11.44 12.73
C PHE A 201 7.06 -12.80 12.11
N TYR A 202 5.96 -12.89 11.37
CA TYR A 202 5.50 -14.13 10.72
C TYR A 202 6.47 -14.60 9.64
N GLU A 203 7.01 -13.66 8.86
CA GLU A 203 8.06 -13.96 7.88
C GLU A 203 9.33 -14.48 8.57
N ALA A 204 9.70 -13.91 9.73
CA ALA A 204 10.83 -14.39 10.50
C ALA A 204 10.59 -15.80 11.07
N VAL A 205 9.37 -16.10 11.53
CA VAL A 205 9.01 -17.45 11.96
C VAL A 205 9.06 -18.43 10.79
N ALA A 206 8.36 -18.13 9.70
CA ALA A 206 8.29 -19.02 8.53
C ALA A 206 9.66 -19.24 7.87
N GLY A 207 10.50 -18.20 7.84
CA GLY A 207 11.84 -18.23 7.26
C GLY A 207 12.96 -18.65 8.21
N GLN A 208 12.66 -18.96 9.48
CA GLN A 208 13.68 -19.24 10.52
C GLN A 208 14.74 -18.13 10.62
N ASN A 209 14.31 -16.87 10.50
CA ASN A 209 15.19 -15.71 10.52
C ASN A 209 15.49 -15.28 11.96
N TRP A 210 16.41 -15.98 12.62
CA TRP A 210 16.78 -15.74 14.01
C TRP A 210 17.39 -14.35 14.25
N CYS A 211 18.12 -13.82 13.26
CA CYS A 211 18.66 -12.48 13.34
C CYS A 211 17.59 -11.40 13.42
N TRP A 212 16.41 -11.61 12.83
CA TRP A 212 15.30 -10.66 13.00
C TRP A 212 14.87 -10.58 14.47
N PHE A 213 14.74 -11.71 15.16
CA PHE A 213 14.40 -11.71 16.59
C PHE A 213 15.48 -11.05 17.44
N TYR A 214 16.75 -11.34 17.17
CA TYR A 214 17.87 -10.70 17.89
C TYR A 214 17.89 -9.18 17.73
N LEU A 215 17.62 -8.68 16.52
CA LEU A 215 17.70 -7.25 16.19
C LEU A 215 16.44 -6.46 16.58
N TYR A 216 15.26 -7.06 16.44
CA TYR A 216 13.98 -6.34 16.52
C TYR A 216 13.04 -6.82 17.63
N ALA A 217 13.32 -7.96 18.27
CA ALA A 217 12.49 -8.55 19.33
C ALA A 217 13.35 -9.28 20.38
N ARG A 218 14.41 -8.63 20.86
CA ARG A 218 15.42 -9.26 21.72
C ARG A 218 14.80 -9.81 23.02
N GLY A 219 15.18 -11.03 23.39
CA GLY A 219 14.67 -11.70 24.59
C GLY A 219 13.33 -12.39 24.40
N LEU A 220 12.67 -12.23 23.23
CA LEU A 220 11.35 -12.81 23.00
C LEU A 220 11.37 -14.34 22.89
N LEU A 221 12.42 -14.91 22.27
CA LEU A 221 12.55 -16.36 22.12
C LEU A 221 12.67 -17.06 23.49
N GLU A 222 13.35 -16.40 24.42
CA GLU A 222 13.63 -16.87 25.77
C GLU A 222 12.48 -16.60 26.75
N ALA A 223 11.85 -15.42 26.65
CA ALA A 223 10.80 -15.00 27.55
C ALA A 223 9.42 -15.60 27.22
N TYR A 224 9.17 -15.96 25.96
CA TYR A 224 7.87 -16.46 25.52
C TYR A 224 7.65 -17.93 25.92
N SER A 225 6.62 -18.16 26.71
CA SER A 225 6.18 -19.48 27.17
C SER A 225 4.88 -19.94 26.48
N SER A 226 3.89 -19.06 26.31
CA SER A 226 2.58 -19.40 25.73
C SER A 226 1.83 -18.19 25.16
N PHE A 227 0.75 -18.43 24.41
CA PHE A 227 -0.11 -17.37 23.85
C PHE A 227 -0.67 -16.38 24.90
N ARG A 228 -0.67 -16.77 26.18
CA ARG A 228 -1.12 -15.93 27.29
C ARG A 228 -0.10 -14.86 27.69
N ASP A 229 1.13 -14.96 27.21
CA ASP A 229 2.19 -13.99 27.50
C ASP A 229 2.09 -12.76 26.59
N TRP A 230 1.30 -12.84 25.53
CA TRP A 230 1.02 -11.69 24.69
C TRP A 230 0.17 -10.66 25.43
N PRO A 231 0.51 -9.36 25.31
CA PRO A 231 -0.39 -8.32 25.78
C PRO A 231 -1.70 -8.33 24.97
N ALA A 232 -2.71 -7.63 25.49
CA ALA A 232 -3.94 -7.43 24.73
C ALA A 232 -3.63 -6.71 23.40
N LEU A 233 -4.42 -7.01 22.36
CA LEU A 233 -4.36 -6.22 21.14
C LEU A 233 -4.71 -4.77 21.47
N PRO A 234 -4.02 -3.81 20.86
CA PRO A 234 -4.38 -2.42 21.03
C PRO A 234 -5.78 -2.17 20.46
N ASP A 235 -6.45 -1.15 20.97
CA ASP A 235 -7.73 -0.73 20.45
C ASP A 235 -7.60 -0.21 19.00
N ALA A 236 -8.75 -0.10 18.32
CA ALA A 236 -8.86 0.49 16.99
C ALA A 236 -8.13 1.84 16.94
N GLY A 237 -7.29 2.01 15.91
CA GLY A 237 -6.21 3.00 15.93
C GLY A 237 -6.53 4.36 15.34
N ALA A 238 -7.66 4.52 14.64
CA ALA A 238 -7.97 5.79 13.99
C ALA A 238 -8.36 6.84 15.04
N SER A 239 -7.54 7.88 15.17
CA SER A 239 -7.83 9.06 15.97
C SER A 239 -8.50 10.17 15.16
N ASP A 240 -8.46 10.07 13.83
CA ASP A 240 -9.06 10.99 12.87
C ASP A 240 -9.89 10.19 11.86
N TYR A 241 -11.14 10.62 11.66
CA TYR A 241 -12.12 10.01 10.75
C TYR A 241 -12.57 10.99 9.67
N SER A 242 -11.84 12.09 9.49
CA SER A 242 -12.20 13.18 8.57
C SER A 242 -11.68 12.99 7.15
N ASP A 243 -10.87 11.96 6.91
CA ASP A 243 -10.32 11.60 5.60
C ASP A 243 -10.60 10.12 5.26
N ALA A 244 -10.47 9.75 3.98
CA ALA A 244 -10.79 8.41 3.52
C ALA A 244 -9.74 7.35 3.90
N GLU A 245 -10.21 6.15 4.26
CA GLU A 245 -9.39 4.96 4.54
C GLU A 245 -8.59 4.46 3.34
N ILE A 246 -9.09 4.69 2.13
CA ILE A 246 -8.49 4.24 0.87
C ILE A 246 -8.07 5.48 0.09
N PHE A 247 -6.77 5.63 -0.20
CA PHE A 247 -6.19 6.75 -0.94
C PHE A 247 -6.56 8.14 -0.39
N GLY A 248 -6.63 8.26 0.94
CA GLY A 248 -6.82 9.53 1.65
C GLY A 248 -5.92 10.65 1.14
N ILE A 249 -6.38 11.89 1.29
CA ILE A 249 -5.67 13.09 0.83
C ILE A 249 -4.90 13.80 1.97
N GLY A 250 -5.03 13.32 3.20
CA GLY A 250 -4.38 13.81 4.40
C GLY A 250 -4.78 15.23 4.76
N LEU A 251 -6.06 15.56 4.64
CA LEU A 251 -6.61 16.84 5.09
C LEU A 251 -7.46 16.63 6.33
N SER A 252 -7.33 17.54 7.30
CA SER A 252 -8.16 17.55 8.51
C SER A 252 -8.91 18.89 8.63
N PRO A 253 -10.20 18.88 9.00
CA PRO A 253 -10.96 20.09 9.26
C PRO A 253 -10.55 20.69 10.62
N MET A 254 -10.38 22.00 10.68
CA MET A 254 -10.07 22.73 11.91
C MET A 254 -10.88 24.01 11.98
N THR A 255 -11.60 24.21 13.09
CA THR A 255 -12.31 25.46 13.37
C THR A 255 -11.36 26.49 13.97
N ALA A 256 -11.08 27.55 13.22
CA ALA A 256 -10.12 28.58 13.62
C ALA A 256 -10.37 29.92 12.93
N ARG A 257 -9.66 30.96 13.37
CA ARG A 257 -9.65 32.29 12.75
C ARG A 257 -8.47 32.41 11.77
N LEU A 258 -8.70 32.94 10.57
CA LEU A 258 -7.66 33.08 9.55
C LEU A 258 -6.51 33.99 9.97
N GLU A 259 -6.76 35.01 10.81
CA GLU A 259 -5.71 35.89 11.35
C GLU A 259 -4.65 35.15 12.17
N THR A 260 -4.95 33.91 12.62
CA THR A 260 -3.99 33.04 13.31
C THR A 260 -2.91 32.50 12.36
N PHE A 261 -3.20 32.43 11.07
CA PHE A 261 -2.35 31.79 10.06
C PHE A 261 -1.83 32.75 9.00
N PHE A 262 -2.59 33.81 8.70
CA PHE A 262 -2.28 34.75 7.62
C PHE A 262 -2.53 36.20 8.03
N PRO A 263 -1.63 37.14 7.67
CA PRO A 263 -2.02 38.54 7.51
C PRO A 263 -2.90 38.69 6.26
N ALA A 264 -3.81 39.68 6.27
CA ALA A 264 -4.75 39.90 5.16
C ALA A 264 -4.06 40.13 3.80
N SER A 265 -2.88 40.76 3.78
CA SER A 265 -2.08 40.97 2.57
C SER A 265 -1.47 39.69 2.00
N GLU A 266 -1.11 38.73 2.86
CA GLU A 266 -0.65 37.42 2.37
C GLU A 266 -1.82 36.64 1.79
N LEU A 267 -2.98 36.67 2.43
CA LEU A 267 -4.17 36.01 1.91
C LEU A 267 -4.58 36.59 0.54
N GLU A 268 -4.54 37.92 0.37
CA GLU A 268 -4.73 38.57 -0.93
C GLU A 268 -3.74 38.06 -1.99
N ALA A 269 -2.45 37.92 -1.65
CA ALA A 269 -1.45 37.37 -2.56
C ALA A 269 -1.79 35.92 -2.98
N ARG A 270 -2.26 35.07 -2.05
CA ARG A 270 -2.70 33.70 -2.35
C ARG A 270 -3.90 33.66 -3.28
N PHE A 271 -4.86 34.58 -3.13
CA PHE A 271 -5.97 34.72 -4.07
C PHE A 271 -5.47 35.05 -5.48
N HIS A 272 -4.55 35.99 -5.60
CA HIS A 272 -3.96 36.36 -6.88
C HIS A 272 -3.17 35.23 -7.53
N GLU A 273 -2.38 34.48 -6.76
CA GLU A 273 -1.67 33.27 -7.22
C GLU A 273 -2.65 32.21 -7.74
N ALA A 274 -3.80 32.06 -7.11
CA ALA A 274 -4.87 31.15 -7.55
C ALA A 274 -5.75 31.72 -8.69
N GLY A 275 -5.43 32.90 -9.23
CA GLY A 275 -6.14 33.52 -10.36
C GLY A 275 -7.38 34.33 -9.98
N PHE A 276 -7.62 34.59 -8.69
CA PHE A 276 -8.70 35.45 -8.21
C PHE A 276 -8.19 36.88 -8.02
N SER A 277 -8.71 37.83 -8.80
CA SER A 277 -8.31 39.25 -8.75
C SER A 277 -9.32 40.17 -8.06
N ALA A 278 -10.43 39.63 -7.56
CA ALA A 278 -11.59 40.41 -7.13
C ALA A 278 -11.57 40.82 -5.64
N VAL A 279 -10.50 40.50 -4.90
CA VAL A 279 -10.45 40.65 -3.44
C VAL A 279 -9.19 41.41 -3.04
N SER A 280 -9.30 42.20 -1.97
CA SER A 280 -8.19 43.00 -1.44
C SER A 280 -8.05 42.83 0.08
N ALA A 281 -6.86 43.07 0.63
CA ALA A 281 -6.64 43.02 2.07
C ALA A 281 -7.55 43.98 2.85
N ALA A 282 -7.86 45.16 2.27
CA ALA A 282 -8.80 46.12 2.85
C ALA A 282 -10.20 45.52 2.98
N GLN A 283 -10.68 44.82 1.94
CA GLN A 283 -11.98 44.15 1.97
C GLN A 283 -12.05 43.07 3.06
N PHE A 284 -10.97 42.30 3.28
CA PHE A 284 -10.93 41.30 4.35
C PHE A 284 -10.98 41.92 5.76
N ALA A 285 -10.33 43.07 5.95
CA ALA A 285 -10.37 43.82 7.19
C ALA A 285 -11.76 44.39 7.47
N ASP A 286 -12.41 44.97 6.46
CA ASP A 286 -13.74 45.60 6.59
C ASP A 286 -14.87 44.59 6.86
N THR A 287 -14.73 43.36 6.39
CA THR A 287 -15.78 42.32 6.46
C THR A 287 -15.62 41.37 7.66
N ASN A 288 -14.63 41.60 8.51
CA ASN A 288 -14.30 40.78 9.69
C ASN A 288 -14.04 39.29 9.40
N VAL A 289 -13.80 38.91 8.13
CA VAL A 289 -13.58 37.52 7.70
C VAL A 289 -12.38 36.91 8.42
N MET A 290 -11.34 37.71 8.65
CA MET A 290 -10.10 37.27 9.29
C MET A 290 -10.31 36.83 10.76
N GLN A 291 -11.30 37.39 11.46
CA GLN A 291 -11.52 37.17 12.89
C GLN A 291 -12.66 36.20 13.18
N ARG A 292 -13.35 35.70 12.14
CA ARG A 292 -14.47 34.78 12.30
C ARG A 292 -13.97 33.36 12.49
N TYR A 293 -14.56 32.63 13.45
CA TYR A 293 -14.33 31.20 13.60
C TYR A 293 -15.12 30.45 12.54
N GLU A 294 -14.41 29.76 11.67
CA GLU A 294 -14.97 28.92 10.62
C GLU A 294 -14.14 27.64 10.50
N THR A 295 -14.72 26.61 9.90
CA THR A 295 -14.04 25.33 9.65
C THR A 295 -13.32 25.39 8.32
N TRP A 296 -11.99 25.24 8.38
CA TRP A 296 -11.10 25.20 7.22
C TRP A 296 -10.43 23.85 7.11
N TYR A 297 -9.94 23.52 5.92
CA TYR A 297 -9.20 22.28 5.69
C TYR A 297 -7.70 22.56 5.61
N PHE A 298 -6.95 21.85 6.45
CA PHE A 298 -5.50 21.94 6.54
C PHE A 298 -4.88 20.59 6.19
N TYR A 299 -3.68 20.60 5.62
CA TYR A 299 -2.83 19.42 5.56
C TYR A 299 -2.58 18.89 6.98
N ASN A 300 -2.95 17.64 7.23
CA ASN A 300 -2.70 16.99 8.52
C ASN A 300 -1.19 16.91 8.76
N PRO A 301 -0.62 17.56 9.81
CA PRO A 301 0.83 17.56 10.03
C PRO A 301 1.41 16.17 10.32
N ALA A 302 0.60 15.22 10.80
CA ALA A 302 1.02 13.84 11.00
C ALA A 302 1.28 13.13 9.66
N GLU A 303 0.46 13.41 8.66
CA GLU A 303 0.57 12.80 7.33
C GLU A 303 1.50 13.60 6.42
N TRP A 304 1.34 14.92 6.37
CA TRP A 304 2.13 15.86 5.58
C TRP A 304 3.38 16.34 6.31
N SER A 305 4.10 15.40 6.92
CA SER A 305 5.37 15.64 7.61
C SER A 305 6.55 15.67 6.63
N GLU A 306 7.77 15.90 7.13
CA GLU A 306 8.98 15.67 6.34
C GLU A 306 9.02 14.21 5.83
N TRP A 307 9.45 14.01 4.59
CA TRP A 307 9.45 12.68 3.98
C TRP A 307 10.61 11.82 4.48
N GLN A 308 10.54 11.34 5.72
CA GLN A 308 11.62 10.61 6.39
C GLN A 308 11.98 9.29 5.68
N LEU A 309 10.99 8.60 5.11
CA LEU A 309 11.17 7.28 4.49
C LEU A 309 12.07 7.27 3.25
N ILE A 310 12.26 8.41 2.58
CA ILE A 310 13.12 8.53 1.39
C ILE A 310 14.52 9.06 1.71
N LYS A 311 14.81 9.39 2.98
CA LYS A 311 16.09 10.00 3.37
C LYS A 311 17.23 8.99 3.34
N PRO A 312 18.37 9.31 2.69
CA PRO A 312 19.53 8.42 2.67
C PRO A 312 20.29 8.36 4.00
N ASP A 313 20.06 9.33 4.89
CA ASP A 313 20.71 9.52 6.18
C ASP A 313 19.78 9.31 7.38
N GLY A 314 18.52 8.92 7.13
CA GLY A 314 17.56 8.56 8.18
C GLY A 314 17.89 7.27 8.90
N GLU A 315 17.18 6.98 10.01
CA GLU A 315 17.34 5.75 10.80
C GLU A 315 17.20 4.48 9.93
N GLU A 316 16.35 4.55 8.91
CA GLU A 316 16.20 3.52 7.90
C GLU A 316 16.66 4.02 6.52
N SER A 317 17.95 4.32 6.38
CA SER A 317 18.58 4.88 5.17
C SER A 317 18.01 4.30 3.86
N PHE A 318 17.39 5.17 3.05
CA PHE A 318 16.88 4.80 1.75
C PHE A 318 17.98 4.91 0.66
N PRO A 319 18.14 3.94 -0.25
CA PRO A 319 19.25 3.92 -1.20
C PRO A 319 19.04 4.87 -2.40
N VAL A 320 18.72 6.14 -2.15
CA VAL A 320 18.61 7.20 -3.17
C VAL A 320 19.97 7.87 -3.40
N THR A 321 20.20 8.32 -4.64
CA THR A 321 21.37 9.16 -4.97
C THR A 321 20.93 10.63 -4.99
N GLY A 322 21.51 11.44 -4.11
CA GLY A 322 21.20 12.87 -3.99
C GLY A 322 20.08 13.17 -2.99
N THR A 323 19.74 14.45 -2.85
CA THR A 323 18.69 14.92 -1.95
C THR A 323 17.38 15.11 -2.70
N VAL A 324 16.27 14.86 -2.02
CA VAL A 324 14.94 15.27 -2.52
C VAL A 324 14.91 16.79 -2.64
N ARG A 325 14.26 17.30 -3.69
CA ARG A 325 14.07 18.75 -3.87
C ARG A 325 13.25 19.30 -2.70
N PRO A 326 13.65 20.41 -2.04
CA PRO A 326 13.00 20.90 -0.83
C PRO A 326 11.48 21.09 -0.98
N GLU A 327 11.03 21.60 -2.12
CA GLU A 327 9.61 21.83 -2.40
C GLU A 327 8.76 20.55 -2.50
N TYR A 328 9.40 19.38 -2.62
CA TYR A 328 8.76 18.07 -2.69
C TYR A 328 9.07 17.19 -1.48
N ASP A 329 9.79 17.72 -0.49
CA ASP A 329 10.26 16.99 0.68
C ASP A 329 9.19 16.87 1.77
N ARG A 330 8.00 16.44 1.34
CA ARG A 330 6.85 16.20 2.20
C ARG A 330 6.26 14.82 1.93
N ALA A 331 5.96 14.12 3.02
CA ALA A 331 5.01 13.02 3.05
C ALA A 331 3.60 13.54 2.71
N GLY A 332 2.54 12.79 3.03
CA GLY A 332 1.16 13.12 2.67
C GLY A 332 0.62 12.21 1.57
N ALA A 333 -0.46 12.63 0.91
CA ALA A 333 -1.25 11.81 -0.01
C ALA A 333 -0.40 11.00 -1.00
N ASP A 334 -0.57 9.68 -0.98
CA ASP A 334 -0.03 8.76 -1.97
C ASP A 334 -0.97 7.57 -2.20
N ALA A 335 -0.77 6.90 -3.33
CA ALA A 335 -1.54 5.74 -3.72
C ALA A 335 -0.60 4.57 -3.94
N VAL A 336 -0.75 3.51 -3.14
CA VAL A 336 -0.05 2.24 -3.34
C VAL A 336 -1.04 1.22 -3.88
N VAL A 337 -0.70 0.64 -5.03
CA VAL A 337 -1.55 -0.32 -5.73
C VAL A 337 -0.82 -1.64 -5.90
N ARG A 338 -1.54 -2.75 -5.69
CA ARG A 338 -1.10 -4.10 -6.04
C ARG A 338 -1.98 -4.70 -7.13
N VAL A 339 -1.35 -5.35 -8.10
CA VAL A 339 -2.01 -6.11 -9.16
C VAL A 339 -1.49 -7.54 -9.21
N TYR A 340 -2.36 -8.46 -9.63
CA TYR A 340 -2.05 -9.87 -9.80
C TYR A 340 -2.23 -10.28 -11.26
N ALA A 341 -1.22 -10.96 -11.81
CA ALA A 341 -1.28 -11.57 -13.14
C ALA A 341 -1.00 -13.06 -13.03
N THR A 342 -1.81 -13.89 -13.70
CA THR A 342 -1.62 -15.34 -13.72
C THR A 342 -0.84 -15.76 -14.96
N VAL A 343 0.15 -16.63 -14.77
CA VAL A 343 0.93 -17.25 -15.84
C VAL A 343 0.70 -18.75 -15.80
N GLU A 344 0.08 -19.30 -16.84
CA GLU A 344 0.01 -20.75 -17.02
C GLU A 344 1.36 -21.26 -17.55
N ARG A 345 1.90 -22.33 -16.95
CA ARG A 345 3.10 -23.01 -17.45
C ARG A 345 2.74 -24.11 -18.43
N THR A 346 3.56 -24.23 -19.46
CA THR A 346 3.48 -25.25 -20.50
C THR A 346 4.41 -26.42 -20.20
N THR A 347 5.46 -26.21 -19.41
CA THR A 347 6.37 -27.27 -18.99
C THR A 347 5.68 -28.28 -18.04
N PRO A 348 5.83 -29.60 -18.29
CA PRO A 348 5.33 -30.63 -17.38
C PRO A 348 6.01 -30.53 -16.01
N GLY A 349 5.26 -30.73 -14.93
CA GLY A 349 5.76 -30.80 -13.56
C GLY A 349 5.13 -31.95 -12.78
N ASP A 350 5.61 -32.19 -11.55
CA ASP A 350 5.05 -33.21 -10.66
C ASP A 350 3.65 -32.80 -10.20
N GLY A 351 2.62 -33.35 -10.84
CA GLY A 351 1.20 -33.16 -10.49
C GLY A 351 0.27 -33.16 -11.70
N ASP A 352 -0.97 -33.63 -11.50
CA ASP A 352 -1.98 -33.87 -12.55
C ASP A 352 -2.76 -32.58 -12.96
N GLY A 353 -2.19 -31.39 -12.74
CA GLY A 353 -2.86 -30.11 -12.92
C GLY A 353 -2.05 -29.08 -13.71
N ARG A 354 -2.75 -28.16 -14.42
CA ARG A 354 -2.13 -26.97 -15.02
C ARG A 354 -1.47 -26.15 -13.92
N ARG A 355 -0.14 -26.07 -13.96
CA ARG A 355 0.63 -25.24 -13.03
C ARG A 355 0.45 -23.78 -13.43
N SER A 356 -0.09 -22.96 -12.54
CA SER A 356 -0.18 -21.51 -12.72
C SER A 356 0.60 -20.79 -11.64
N ASP A 357 1.38 -19.80 -12.04
CA ASP A 357 2.10 -18.91 -11.13
C ASP A 357 1.36 -17.57 -11.06
N LYS A 358 1.29 -16.98 -9.87
CA LYS A 358 0.86 -15.58 -9.70
C LYS A 358 2.09 -14.67 -9.75
N VAL A 359 2.09 -13.73 -10.68
CA VAL A 359 2.99 -12.58 -10.72
C VAL A 359 2.32 -11.45 -9.97
N VAL A 360 3.02 -10.92 -8.98
CA VAL A 360 2.56 -9.79 -8.16
C VAL A 360 3.40 -8.58 -8.52
N TRP A 361 2.75 -7.43 -8.70
CA TRP A 361 3.42 -6.15 -8.83
C TRP A 361 2.76 -5.14 -7.89
N SER A 362 3.59 -4.40 -7.14
CA SER A 362 3.16 -3.26 -6.33
C SER A 362 3.83 -2.01 -6.89
N ALA A 363 3.06 -0.92 -6.96
CA ALA A 363 3.54 0.37 -7.40
C ALA A 363 2.98 1.46 -6.50
N ALA A 364 3.76 2.52 -6.28
CA ALA A 364 3.31 3.69 -5.54
C ALA A 364 3.44 4.96 -6.38
N ALA A 365 2.51 5.89 -6.22
CA ALA A 365 2.57 7.20 -6.85
C ALA A 365 2.03 8.29 -5.92
N LYS A 366 2.48 9.53 -6.15
CA LYS A 366 2.09 10.69 -5.35
C LYS A 366 1.89 11.94 -6.23
N PRO A 367 0.91 12.81 -5.91
CA PRO A 367 0.86 14.17 -6.44
C PRO A 367 1.94 15.06 -5.82
N PHE A 368 2.60 15.86 -6.67
CA PHE A 368 3.62 16.82 -6.29
C PHE A 368 3.13 18.24 -6.55
N GLY A 369 3.26 19.08 -5.52
CA GLY A 369 2.83 20.46 -5.52
C GLY A 369 3.80 21.36 -4.77
N TYR A 370 3.72 22.67 -5.04
CA TYR A 370 4.57 23.67 -4.42
C TYR A 370 3.91 25.05 -4.50
N LEU A 371 4.26 25.94 -3.58
CA LEU A 371 3.90 27.36 -3.66
C LEU A 371 5.00 28.12 -4.41
N GLU A 372 4.60 29.13 -5.19
CA GLU A 372 5.53 30.01 -5.90
C GLU A 372 5.55 31.37 -5.21
N GLU A 373 6.74 31.82 -4.78
CA GLU A 373 6.94 33.17 -4.28
C GLU A 373 8.04 33.83 -5.12
N GLY A 374 7.62 34.57 -6.16
CA GLY A 374 8.52 35.09 -7.19
C GLY A 374 9.20 33.96 -7.97
N SER A 375 10.50 33.77 -7.76
CA SER A 375 11.27 32.67 -8.39
C SER A 375 11.52 31.48 -7.46
N GLU A 376 11.17 31.61 -6.18
CA GLU A 376 11.37 30.56 -5.18
C GLU A 376 10.20 29.58 -5.19
N ARG A 377 10.51 28.30 -4.96
CA ARG A 377 9.52 27.23 -4.81
C ARG A 377 9.58 26.70 -3.39
N ARG A 378 8.43 26.66 -2.73
CA ARG A 378 8.30 26.17 -1.35
C ARG A 378 7.31 25.02 -1.28
N PRO A 379 7.44 24.10 -0.31
CA PRO A 379 6.44 23.06 -0.08
C PRO A 379 5.01 23.60 -0.03
N ALA A 380 4.05 22.80 -0.52
CA ALA A 380 2.62 23.15 -0.45
C ALA A 380 2.13 23.41 0.98
N THR A 381 2.78 22.81 1.98
CA THR A 381 2.46 22.94 3.41
C THR A 381 2.91 24.27 4.02
N ASP A 382 3.75 25.06 3.35
CA ASP A 382 4.38 26.24 3.95
C ASP A 382 3.42 27.41 4.16
N ALA A 383 2.20 27.35 3.61
CA ALA A 383 1.11 28.26 3.94
C ALA A 383 0.43 27.88 5.27
N SER A 384 1.21 27.69 6.34
CA SER A 384 0.70 27.28 7.67
C SER A 384 -0.19 26.03 7.62
N TYR A 385 0.15 25.07 6.75
CA TYR A 385 -0.64 23.87 6.42
C TYR A 385 -2.03 24.14 5.82
N PHE A 386 -2.43 25.38 5.56
CA PHE A 386 -3.71 25.67 4.93
C PHE A 386 -3.74 25.14 3.50
N ALA A 387 -4.75 24.35 3.15
CA ALA A 387 -4.80 23.75 1.82
C ALA A 387 -5.03 24.83 0.75
N LEU A 388 -4.16 24.82 -0.26
CA LEU A 388 -4.17 25.73 -1.42
C LEU A 388 -3.99 24.95 -2.72
N PRO A 389 -4.45 25.47 -3.87
CA PRO A 389 -4.29 24.81 -5.16
C PRO A 389 -2.83 24.88 -5.64
N ALA A 390 -2.02 23.89 -5.24
CA ALA A 390 -0.57 23.89 -5.42
C ALA A 390 -0.02 22.69 -6.22
N PHE A 391 -0.84 21.67 -6.50
CA PHE A 391 -0.41 20.42 -7.13
C PHE A 391 -0.40 20.52 -8.65
N ARG A 392 0.72 20.13 -9.26
CA ARG A 392 0.96 20.31 -10.71
C ARG A 392 1.39 19.03 -11.42
N ASP A 393 1.99 18.10 -10.69
CA ASP A 393 2.58 16.90 -11.26
C ASP A 393 2.20 15.66 -10.46
N VAL A 394 2.35 14.50 -11.10
CA VAL A 394 2.19 13.18 -10.46
C VAL A 394 3.34 12.31 -10.94
N ARG A 395 3.99 11.58 -10.03
CA ARG A 395 5.09 10.67 -10.36
C ARG A 395 4.98 9.38 -9.55
N LEU A 396 5.56 8.31 -10.11
CA LEU A 396 5.85 7.12 -9.35
C LEU A 396 6.87 7.45 -8.26
N ILE A 397 6.70 6.83 -7.11
CA ILE A 397 7.61 6.91 -5.97
C ILE A 397 8.01 5.49 -5.57
N PRO A 398 9.14 5.29 -4.90
CA PRO A 398 9.47 3.97 -4.39
C PRO A 398 8.40 3.50 -3.40
N THR A 399 7.98 2.25 -3.53
CA THR A 399 6.91 1.65 -2.71
C THR A 399 7.28 1.66 -1.23
N ASP A 400 8.55 1.40 -0.91
CA ASP A 400 9.03 1.41 0.49
C ASP A 400 9.14 2.83 1.07
N ALA A 401 9.07 3.86 0.23
CA ALA A 401 8.99 5.25 0.65
C ALA A 401 7.54 5.78 0.72
N ALA A 402 6.55 4.98 0.34
CA ALA A 402 5.14 5.35 0.40
C ALA A 402 4.54 5.08 1.78
N SER A 403 3.45 5.78 2.09
CA SER A 403 2.65 5.55 3.29
C SER A 403 2.09 4.13 3.32
N GLY A 404 1.95 3.56 4.52
CA GLY A 404 1.33 2.24 4.70
C GLY A 404 1.99 1.09 3.95
N SER A 405 3.23 1.24 3.46
CA SER A 405 3.93 0.22 2.68
C SER A 405 4.09 -1.12 3.41
N GLU A 406 4.11 -1.09 4.75
CA GLU A 406 4.15 -2.28 5.60
C GLU A 406 2.77 -2.94 5.81
N ASN A 407 1.67 -2.20 5.64
CA ASN A 407 0.31 -2.66 5.93
C ASN A 407 -0.17 -3.69 4.91
N ASN A 408 0.24 -3.52 3.64
CA ASN A 408 0.02 -4.45 2.54
C ASN A 408 -1.43 -4.96 2.50
N THR A 409 -2.39 -4.05 2.51
CA THR A 409 -3.82 -4.36 2.68
C THR A 409 -4.42 -5.17 1.54
N SER A 410 -3.73 -5.32 0.41
CA SER A 410 -4.14 -6.27 -0.64
C SER A 410 -3.59 -7.69 -0.42
N ASP A 411 -2.89 -7.95 0.69
CA ASP A 411 -2.67 -9.29 1.23
C ASP A 411 -3.88 -9.71 2.07
N ILE A 412 -4.86 -10.27 1.40
CA ILE A 412 -6.18 -10.57 1.99
C ILE A 412 -6.08 -11.54 3.16
N GLU A 413 -5.15 -12.48 3.06
CA GLU A 413 -4.91 -13.45 4.13
C GLU A 413 -4.31 -12.77 5.36
N TRP A 414 -3.49 -11.73 5.18
CA TRP A 414 -2.97 -10.90 6.26
C TRP A 414 -4.08 -10.09 6.90
N VAL A 415 -4.90 -9.41 6.09
CA VAL A 415 -6.03 -8.62 6.60
C VAL A 415 -7.01 -9.49 7.39
N ARG A 416 -7.39 -10.65 6.86
CA ARG A 416 -8.25 -11.63 7.55
C ARG A 416 -7.59 -12.16 8.83
N HIS A 417 -6.27 -12.38 8.81
CA HIS A 417 -5.53 -12.79 9.98
C HIS A 417 -5.60 -11.76 11.10
N VAL A 418 -5.32 -10.49 10.80
CA VAL A 418 -5.35 -9.40 11.77
C VAL A 418 -6.76 -9.18 12.33
N ARG A 419 -7.78 -9.17 11.46
CA ARG A 419 -9.16 -8.85 11.85
C ARG A 419 -9.90 -10.00 12.52
N SER A 420 -9.66 -11.23 12.09
CA SER A 420 -10.52 -12.36 12.45
C SER A 420 -9.79 -13.49 13.16
N HIS A 421 -8.47 -13.64 13.01
CA HIS A 421 -7.74 -14.77 13.61
C HIS A 421 -6.98 -14.39 14.88
N LEU A 422 -6.44 -13.17 14.96
CA LEU A 422 -5.61 -12.75 16.10
C LEU A 422 -6.36 -12.74 17.43
N ARG A 423 -7.58 -12.20 17.46
CA ARG A 423 -8.37 -12.13 18.69
C ARG A 423 -8.72 -13.54 19.23
N PRO A 424 -9.27 -14.46 18.42
CA PRO A 424 -9.45 -15.85 18.85
C PRO A 424 -8.16 -16.54 19.31
N TYR A 425 -7.04 -16.27 18.65
CA TYR A 425 -5.73 -16.81 19.04
C TYR A 425 -5.31 -16.36 20.45
N LEU A 426 -5.52 -15.09 20.81
CA LEU A 426 -5.21 -14.59 22.16
C LEU A 426 -6.17 -15.12 23.23
N GLU A 427 -7.43 -15.36 22.87
CA GLU A 427 -8.45 -15.86 23.80
C GLU A 427 -8.33 -17.36 24.06
N THR A 428 -8.01 -18.15 23.02
CA THR A 428 -8.12 -19.61 23.06
C THR A 428 -6.88 -20.38 22.61
N GLY A 429 -5.85 -19.69 22.12
CA GLY A 429 -4.62 -20.27 21.61
C GLY A 429 -4.67 -20.69 20.13
N PRO A 430 -3.67 -21.45 19.65
CA PRO A 430 -3.53 -21.82 18.25
C PRO A 430 -4.74 -22.57 17.69
N GLN A 431 -5.24 -22.10 16.55
CA GLN A 431 -6.37 -22.70 15.85
C GLN A 431 -5.90 -23.47 14.62
N SER A 432 -6.50 -24.63 14.35
CA SER A 432 -6.26 -25.39 13.12
C SER A 432 -6.93 -24.69 11.94
N THR A 433 -6.16 -23.90 11.20
CA THR A 433 -6.64 -23.15 10.03
C THR A 433 -5.64 -23.30 8.89
N ALA A 434 -6.12 -23.18 7.64
CA ALA A 434 -5.26 -23.18 6.45
C ALA A 434 -4.49 -21.86 6.26
N CYS A 435 -4.67 -20.88 7.16
CA CYS A 435 -4.04 -19.58 7.05
C CYS A 435 -2.55 -19.66 7.37
N ARG A 436 -1.68 -19.18 6.46
CA ARG A 436 -0.22 -19.19 6.61
C ARG A 436 0.26 -18.43 7.84
N TYR A 437 -0.42 -17.34 8.21
CA TYR A 437 -0.08 -16.58 9.41
C TYR A 437 -0.44 -17.33 10.68
N CYS A 438 -1.57 -18.05 10.69
CA CYS A 438 -1.92 -18.96 11.77
C CYS A 438 -0.98 -20.16 11.85
N LEU A 439 -0.53 -20.72 10.71
CA LEU A 439 0.47 -21.79 10.67
C LEU A 439 1.82 -21.32 11.21
N ALA A 440 2.20 -20.07 10.93
CA ALA A 440 3.37 -19.44 11.56
C ALA A 440 3.17 -19.29 13.08
N LEU A 441 2.00 -18.89 13.58
CA LEU A 441 1.74 -18.92 15.03
C LEU A 441 1.83 -20.32 15.62
N ALA A 442 1.24 -21.33 14.96
CA ALA A 442 1.36 -22.72 15.41
C ALA A 442 2.83 -23.19 15.47
N THR A 443 3.66 -22.73 14.52
CA THR A 443 5.11 -22.97 14.53
C THR A 443 5.79 -22.24 15.68
N TRP A 444 5.45 -20.97 15.90
CA TRP A 444 5.97 -20.15 16.99
C TRP A 444 5.72 -20.76 18.37
N GLU A 445 4.56 -21.39 18.56
CA GLU A 445 4.12 -21.99 19.82
C GLU A 445 4.92 -23.25 20.18
N ASN A 446 5.58 -23.86 19.21
CA ASN A 446 6.45 -25.00 19.44
C ASN A 446 7.72 -24.59 20.21
N ALA A 447 7.85 -25.04 21.46
CA ALA A 447 9.02 -24.75 22.29
C ALA A 447 10.34 -25.23 21.66
N ALA A 448 10.34 -26.35 20.92
CA ALA A 448 11.55 -26.84 20.25
C ALA A 448 12.01 -25.93 19.10
N PHE A 449 11.05 -25.30 18.40
CA PHE A 449 11.35 -24.30 17.37
C PHE A 449 12.05 -23.09 17.99
N ARG A 450 11.52 -22.57 19.11
CA ARG A 450 12.13 -21.42 19.80
C ARG A 450 13.50 -21.76 20.39
N GLN A 451 13.65 -22.94 20.99
CA GLN A 451 14.94 -23.41 21.50
C GLN A 451 16.00 -23.50 20.40
N THR A 452 15.62 -23.96 19.20
CA THR A 452 16.53 -23.97 18.04
C THR A 452 17.03 -22.56 17.70
N GLY A 453 16.17 -21.56 17.80
CA GLY A 453 16.55 -20.15 17.61
C GLY A 453 17.50 -19.63 18.68
N VAL A 454 17.25 -19.96 19.95
CA VAL A 454 18.14 -19.60 21.09
C VAL A 454 19.53 -20.22 20.89
N ASP A 455 19.59 -21.53 20.66
CA ASP A 455 20.84 -22.27 20.45
C ASP A 455 21.63 -21.72 19.25
N TRP A 456 20.92 -21.32 18.18
CA TRP A 456 21.55 -20.70 17.02
C TRP A 456 22.11 -19.31 17.35
N LEU A 457 21.37 -18.48 18.08
CA LEU A 457 21.80 -17.14 18.45
C LEU A 457 22.99 -17.16 19.40
N ASP A 458 23.06 -18.12 20.32
CA ASP A 458 24.23 -18.29 21.20
C ASP A 458 25.53 -18.46 20.40
N LEU A 459 25.47 -19.15 19.27
CA LEU A 459 26.63 -19.41 18.41
C LEU A 459 26.88 -18.32 17.36
N TYR A 460 25.82 -17.67 16.85
CA TYR A 460 25.89 -16.88 15.63
C TYR A 460 25.35 -15.44 15.74
N HIS A 461 24.94 -14.96 16.92
CA HIS A 461 24.41 -13.59 17.08
C HIS A 461 25.36 -12.49 16.55
N GLN A 462 26.67 -12.69 16.66
CA GLN A 462 27.71 -11.79 16.12
C GLN A 462 27.67 -11.59 14.60
N ASN A 463 27.00 -12.50 13.88
CA ASN A 463 26.80 -12.42 12.43
C ASN A 463 25.51 -11.66 12.07
N CYS A 464 24.62 -11.42 13.04
CA CYS A 464 23.44 -10.60 12.84
C CYS A 464 23.84 -9.14 12.73
N ARG A 465 23.68 -8.58 11.53
CA ARG A 465 24.01 -7.19 11.25
C ARG A 465 22.84 -6.54 10.54
N VAL A 466 22.46 -5.36 11.01
CA VAL A 466 21.73 -4.40 10.16
C VAL A 466 22.74 -3.93 9.10
N PRO A 467 22.43 -4.01 7.80
CA PRO A 467 23.32 -3.48 6.77
C PRO A 467 23.69 -2.03 7.10
N SER A 468 24.99 -1.71 7.17
CA SER A 468 25.42 -0.33 7.42
C SER A 468 25.00 0.58 6.26
N PRO A 469 24.47 1.79 6.53
CA PRO A 469 24.24 2.79 5.50
C PRO A 469 25.57 3.09 4.77
N GLY A 470 25.56 3.08 3.43
CA GLY A 470 26.71 3.54 2.63
C GLY A 470 27.77 2.49 2.24
N GLY A 471 27.51 1.20 2.44
CA GLY A 471 28.38 0.15 1.89
C GLY A 471 28.24 0.05 0.37
N ASN A 472 29.29 0.41 -0.38
CA ASN A 472 29.42 0.40 -1.84
C ASN A 472 29.38 -1.02 -2.48
N ARG A 473 28.56 -1.94 -1.95
CA ARG A 473 28.38 -3.29 -2.48
C ARG A 473 27.13 -3.31 -3.35
N ARG A 474 27.36 -3.34 -4.67
CA ARG A 474 26.40 -3.81 -5.66
C ARG A 474 26.12 -5.29 -5.38
N GLY A 475 25.15 -5.57 -4.52
CA GLY A 475 24.72 -6.91 -4.17
C GLY A 475 23.26 -6.85 -3.75
N GLY A 476 22.39 -7.48 -4.54
CA GLY A 476 20.95 -7.45 -4.37
C GLY A 476 20.48 -8.04 -3.04
N GLY A 477 19.32 -7.57 -2.59
CA GLY A 477 18.63 -8.10 -1.41
C GLY A 477 18.54 -7.14 -0.22
N ALA A 478 18.42 -5.83 -0.44
CA ALA A 478 17.70 -5.01 0.54
C ALA A 478 16.21 -5.20 0.27
N ARG A 479 15.37 -5.30 1.31
CA ARG A 479 13.89 -5.21 1.21
C ARG A 479 13.42 -3.89 0.58
N ARG A 480 14.34 -2.95 0.31
CA ARG A 480 14.08 -1.59 -0.16
C ARG A 480 14.49 -1.43 -1.62
N GLY A 481 13.61 -0.87 -2.43
CA GLY A 481 13.89 -0.44 -3.81
C GLY A 481 12.92 -0.96 -4.87
N HIS A 482 11.64 -1.18 -4.54
CA HIS A 482 10.59 -1.37 -5.54
C HIS A 482 10.02 -0.05 -6.05
#